data_AF-A0A926ANQ0-F1
#
_entry.id   AF-A0A926ANQ0-F1
#
_cell.length_a   1.000
_cell.length_b   1.000
_cell.length_c   1.000
_cell.angle_alpha   90.00
_cell.angle_beta   90.00
_cell.angle_gamma   90.00
#
_symmetry.space_group_name_H-M   'P 1'
#
loop_
_entity.id
_entity.type
_entity.pdbx_description
1 polymer ?
#
loop_
_entity_poly.entity_id
_entity_poly.type
_entity_poly.pdbx_seq_one_letter_code
_entity_poly.pdbx_strand_id
1 'polypeptide(L)'
;MRAESYPDSPFSFEEIEQYNEKQLTAEQEQIFKQKLIAQSAAQESLQVYQTITQGIKAVQRKHLLLQLAEEEEAMPAFETPKKNKTVFFVISTQKMYWAAASLLLMAVVGFYFFSQSQKLDQLFSQYFSPHTEDSIPLASDVLSHYHNHDYPLVVKKLEAQSDSVYTAELFYKGNAYLGLRDAPNAIVCFEEIAQKIGNPYQKDSEWYLALSYIEAKNPKKAKLVLEKIVADNTHPHYQKALSLFNKL
;
A
#
# COMPACT_ATOMS: atom_id res chain seq x y z
N MET A 1 -39.15 10.85 -15.93
CA MET A 1 -38.69 12.06 -16.63
C MET A 1 -37.40 11.69 -17.34
N ARG A 2 -37.37 11.80 -18.67
CA ARG A 2 -36.25 11.39 -19.52
C ARG A 2 -35.20 12.49 -19.39
N ALA A 3 -34.04 12.18 -18.81
CA ALA A 3 -32.96 13.16 -18.66
C ALA A 3 -32.55 13.65 -20.05
N GLU A 4 -32.82 14.93 -20.30
CA GLU A 4 -32.42 15.62 -21.52
C GLU A 4 -30.89 15.58 -21.60
N SER A 5 -30.39 14.97 -22.67
CA SER A 5 -28.98 15.05 -23.04
C SER A 5 -28.59 16.52 -23.19
N TYR A 6 -27.55 16.96 -22.46
CA TYR A 6 -26.93 18.26 -22.71
C TYR A 6 -26.46 18.28 -24.18
N PRO A 7 -26.94 19.21 -25.02
CA PRO A 7 -26.75 19.15 -26.47
C PRO A 7 -25.28 19.23 -26.92
N ASP A 8 -24.37 19.70 -26.04
CA ASP A 8 -22.95 19.90 -26.35
C ASP A 8 -21.98 19.21 -25.36
N SER A 9 -22.47 18.33 -24.47
CA SER A 9 -21.59 17.61 -23.53
C SER A 9 -21.04 16.33 -24.18
N PRO A 10 -19.71 16.12 -24.16
CA PRO A 10 -19.11 14.86 -24.64
C PRO A 10 -19.30 13.68 -23.68
N PHE A 11 -19.96 13.91 -22.54
CA PHE A 11 -20.27 12.92 -21.52
C PHE A 11 -21.77 12.86 -21.23
N SER A 12 -22.28 11.64 -21.04
CA SER A 12 -23.59 11.42 -20.44
C SER A 12 -23.56 11.66 -18.93
N PHE A 13 -24.72 11.95 -18.35
CA PHE A 13 -24.88 12.10 -16.90
C PHE A 13 -24.43 10.84 -16.14
N GLU A 14 -24.78 9.67 -16.67
CA GLU A 14 -24.43 8.36 -16.11
C GLU A 14 -22.91 8.14 -16.05
N GLU A 15 -22.18 8.53 -17.09
CA GLU A 15 -20.71 8.40 -17.12
C GLU A 15 -20.03 9.30 -16.07
N ILE A 16 -20.57 10.51 -15.84
CA ILE A 16 -20.05 11.43 -14.81
C ILE A 16 -20.33 10.89 -13.40
N GLU A 17 -21.51 10.32 -13.18
CA GLU A 17 -21.89 9.70 -11.91
C GLU A 17 -21.02 8.48 -11.58
N GLN A 18 -20.86 7.56 -12.53
CA GLN A 18 -20.00 6.38 -12.36
C GLN A 18 -18.54 6.75 -12.11
N TYR A 19 -18.03 7.82 -12.73
CA TYR A 19 -16.69 8.34 -12.45
C TYR A 19 -16.58 8.85 -11.00
N ASN A 20 -17.54 9.65 -10.54
CA ASN A 20 -17.53 10.21 -9.19
C ASN A 20 -17.72 9.15 -8.10
N GLU A 21 -18.48 8.09 -8.38
CA GLU A 21 -18.71 6.96 -7.48
C GLU A 21 -17.63 5.88 -7.54
N LYS A 22 -16.59 6.07 -8.38
CA LYS A 22 -15.49 5.10 -8.61
C LYS A 22 -15.97 3.74 -9.10
N GLN A 23 -17.00 3.73 -9.95
CA GLN A 23 -17.61 2.52 -10.50
C GLN A 23 -17.15 2.21 -11.93
N LEU A 24 -16.32 3.08 -12.53
CA LEU A 24 -15.72 2.82 -13.85
C LEU A 24 -14.60 1.77 -13.75
N THR A 25 -14.50 0.93 -14.78
CA THR A 25 -13.34 0.05 -14.96
C THR A 25 -12.08 0.86 -15.32
N ALA A 26 -10.88 0.31 -15.11
CA ALA A 26 -9.62 1.01 -15.39
C ALA A 26 -9.52 1.52 -16.84
N GLU A 27 -10.06 0.78 -17.81
CA GLU A 27 -10.09 1.16 -19.22
C GLU A 27 -11.07 2.31 -19.49
N GLN A 28 -12.27 2.25 -18.89
CA GLN A 28 -13.28 3.31 -19.00
C GLN A 28 -12.84 4.60 -18.31
N GLU A 29 -12.18 4.50 -17.15
CA GLU A 29 -11.63 5.63 -16.42
C GLU A 29 -10.53 6.34 -17.22
N GLN A 30 -9.68 5.58 -17.93
CA GLN A 30 -8.64 6.14 -18.79
C GLN A 30 -9.23 6.89 -20.00
N ILE A 31 -10.23 6.31 -20.67
CA ILE A 31 -10.95 6.96 -21.78
C ILE A 31 -11.67 8.23 -21.31
N PHE A 32 -12.29 8.17 -20.13
CA PHE A 32 -12.95 9.32 -19.50
C PHE A 32 -11.96 10.46 -19.22
N LYS A 33 -10.82 10.16 -18.61
CA LYS A 33 -9.75 11.15 -18.33
C LYS A 33 -9.16 11.76 -19.60
N GLN A 34 -8.99 10.97 -20.68
CA GLN A 34 -8.51 11.49 -21.96
C GLN A 34 -9.49 12.46 -22.60
N LYS A 35 -10.79 12.15 -22.61
CA LYS A 35 -11.85 13.05 -23.09
C LYS A 35 -11.91 14.35 -22.26
N LEU A 36 -11.64 14.25 -20.96
CA LEU A 36 -11.66 15.36 -20.01
C LEU A 36 -10.52 16.38 -20.22
N ILE A 37 -9.37 15.91 -20.70
CA ILE A 37 -8.19 16.75 -21.00
C ILE A 37 -8.31 17.38 -22.41
N ALA A 38 -8.92 16.67 -23.36
CA ALA A 38 -8.95 17.06 -24.76
C ALA A 38 -10.01 18.11 -25.12
N GLN A 39 -11.05 18.31 -24.31
CA GLN A 39 -12.21 19.13 -24.68
C GLN A 39 -12.63 20.09 -23.56
N SER A 40 -12.64 21.40 -23.84
CA SER A 40 -13.07 22.44 -22.89
C SER A 40 -14.51 22.26 -22.41
N ALA A 41 -15.43 21.79 -23.27
CA ALA A 41 -16.83 21.53 -22.93
C ALA A 41 -17.00 20.40 -21.89
N ALA A 42 -16.02 19.50 -21.79
CA ALA A 42 -16.00 18.40 -20.84
C ALA A 42 -15.70 18.86 -19.39
N GLN A 43 -14.97 19.97 -19.22
CA GLN A 43 -14.71 20.56 -17.91
C GLN A 43 -15.93 21.32 -17.38
N GLU A 44 -16.67 21.98 -18.28
CA GLU A 44 -17.89 22.71 -17.97
C GLU A 44 -19.01 21.76 -17.51
N SER A 45 -19.19 20.62 -18.19
CA SER A 45 -20.20 19.63 -17.79
C SER A 45 -19.93 19.02 -16.41
N LEU A 46 -18.65 18.81 -16.04
CA LEU A 46 -18.28 18.37 -14.70
C LEU A 46 -18.60 19.43 -13.63
N GLN A 47 -18.31 20.71 -13.90
CA GLN A 47 -18.64 21.80 -12.96
C GLN A 47 -20.15 21.96 -12.76
N VAL A 48 -20.93 21.82 -13.83
CA VAL A 48 -22.39 21.84 -13.76
C VAL A 48 -22.91 20.69 -12.92
N TYR A 49 -22.41 19.46 -13.13
CA TYR A 49 -22.77 18.30 -12.30
C TYR A 49 -22.43 18.52 -10.81
N GLN A 50 -21.25 19.05 -10.52
CA GLN A 50 -20.84 19.38 -9.14
C GLN A 50 -21.76 20.44 -8.51
N THR A 51 -22.16 21.45 -9.29
CA THR A 51 -23.06 22.52 -8.82
C THR A 51 -24.45 21.97 -8.52
N ILE A 52 -25.00 21.11 -9.40
CA ILE A 52 -26.30 20.47 -9.22
C ILE A 52 -26.29 19.55 -7.99
N THR A 53 -25.28 18.70 -7.85
CA THR A 53 -25.18 17.77 -6.70
C THR A 53 -25.00 18.50 -5.37
N GLN A 54 -24.22 19.59 -5.35
CA GLN A 54 -24.10 20.46 -4.17
C GLN A 54 -25.43 21.14 -3.83
N GLY A 55 -26.17 21.62 -4.85
CA GLY A 55 -27.50 22.18 -4.68
C GLY A 55 -28.51 21.18 -4.11
N ILE A 56 -28.55 19.96 -4.63
CA ILE A 56 -29.43 18.87 -4.15
C ILE A 56 -29.13 18.54 -2.68
N LYS A 57 -27.84 18.40 -2.32
CA LYS A 57 -27.42 18.13 -0.93
C LYS A 57 -27.81 19.27 0.03
N ALA A 58 -27.70 20.52 -0.42
CA ALA A 58 -28.11 21.68 0.38
C ALA A 58 -29.63 21.71 0.62
N VAL A 59 -30.43 21.39 -0.40
CA VAL A 59 -31.89 21.31 -0.31
C VAL A 59 -32.32 20.14 0.59
N GLN A 60 -31.72 18.96 0.43
CA GLN A 60 -31.99 17.80 1.29
C GLN A 60 -31.67 18.09 2.75
N ARG A 61 -30.53 18.73 3.03
CA ARG A 61 -30.18 19.16 4.40
C ARG A 61 -31.19 20.14 4.97
N LYS A 62 -31.63 21.12 4.17
CA LYS A 62 -32.65 22.09 4.59
C LYS A 62 -33.99 21.38 4.86
N HIS A 63 -34.38 20.42 4.04
CA HIS A 63 -35.60 19.65 4.23
C HIS A 63 -35.56 18.81 5.51
N LEU A 64 -34.43 18.13 5.78
CA LEU A 64 -34.24 17.38 7.03
C LEU A 64 -34.32 18.29 8.26
N LEU A 65 -33.71 19.48 8.21
CA LEU A 65 -33.80 20.46 9.30
C LEU A 65 -35.23 20.96 9.54
N LEU A 66 -36.04 21.10 8.49
CA LEU A 66 -37.44 21.47 8.61
C LEU A 66 -38.28 20.34 9.20
N GLN A 67 -38.04 19.09 8.80
CA GLN A 67 -38.70 17.91 9.39
C GLN A 67 -38.36 17.76 10.88
N LEU A 68 -37.10 17.98 11.26
CA LEU A 68 -36.69 17.95 12.67
C LEU A 68 -37.35 19.08 13.47
N ALA A 69 -37.48 20.28 12.91
CA ALA A 69 -38.16 21.40 13.57
C ALA A 69 -39.68 21.17 13.70
N GLU A 70 -40.31 20.59 12.69
CA GLU A 70 -41.73 20.21 12.71
C GLU A 70 -42.00 19.09 13.71
N GLU A 71 -41.11 18.10 13.80
CA GLU A 71 -41.17 17.02 14.79
C GLU A 71 -40.91 17.55 16.22
N GLU A 72 -40.05 18.57 16.37
CA GLU A 72 -39.80 19.27 17.65
C GLU A 72 -41.03 20.08 18.13
N GLU A 73 -41.78 20.70 17.22
CA GLU A 73 -43.05 21.39 17.55
C GLU A 73 -44.22 20.42 17.80
N ALA A 74 -44.21 19.23 17.18
CA ALA A 74 -45.24 18.20 17.35
C ALA A 74 -45.06 17.35 18.62
N MET A 75 -43.92 17.44 19.31
CA MET A 75 -43.73 16.82 20.62
C MET A 75 -44.51 17.62 21.69
N PRO A 76 -45.25 16.96 22.61
CA PRO A 76 -45.91 17.67 23.70
C PRO A 76 -44.86 18.44 24.50
N ALA A 77 -45.12 19.72 24.78
CA ALA A 77 -44.23 20.57 25.55
C ALA A 77 -43.80 19.84 26.82
N PHE A 78 -42.55 19.40 26.85
CA PHE A 78 -42.00 18.72 28.00
C PHE A 78 -42.04 19.73 29.15
N GLU A 79 -42.80 19.44 30.21
CA GLU A 79 -42.74 20.24 31.42
C GLU A 79 -41.29 20.26 31.89
N THR A 80 -40.59 21.36 31.64
CA THR A 80 -39.20 21.47 32.03
C THR A 80 -39.14 21.35 33.56
N PRO A 81 -38.41 20.37 34.13
CA PRO A 81 -38.17 20.38 35.56
C PRO A 81 -37.44 21.69 35.89
N LYS A 82 -38.02 22.49 36.80
CA LYS A 82 -37.50 23.75 37.35
C LYS A 82 -35.98 23.85 37.19
N LYS A 83 -35.54 24.67 36.24
CA LYS A 83 -34.19 25.23 36.04
C LYS A 83 -33.11 24.52 36.86
N ASN A 84 -32.88 23.24 36.56
CA ASN A 84 -31.79 22.52 37.19
C ASN A 84 -30.53 22.99 36.48
N LYS A 85 -29.57 23.49 37.26
CA LYS A 85 -28.32 24.09 36.77
C LYS A 85 -27.75 23.25 35.65
N THR A 86 -27.53 23.87 34.49
CA THR A 86 -26.75 23.27 33.40
C THR A 86 -25.43 22.80 34.00
N VAL A 87 -25.27 21.49 34.16
CA VAL A 87 -23.99 20.90 34.50
C VAL A 87 -23.16 21.02 33.23
N PHE A 88 -22.53 22.19 33.04
CA PHE A 88 -21.41 22.26 32.13
C PHE A 88 -20.43 21.19 32.63
N PHE A 89 -20.21 20.15 31.84
CA PHE A 89 -19.11 19.25 32.07
C PHE A 89 -17.85 20.08 31.79
N VAL A 90 -17.39 20.82 32.79
CA VAL A 90 -16.13 21.53 32.76
C VAL A 90 -15.09 20.43 32.73
N ILE A 91 -14.68 20.02 31.52
CA ILE A 91 -13.49 19.19 31.37
C ILE A 91 -12.38 20.06 31.95
N SER A 92 -11.87 19.68 33.12
CA SER A 92 -10.76 20.38 33.76
C SER A 92 -9.67 20.57 32.72
N THR A 93 -9.14 21.79 32.58
CA THR A 93 -8.07 22.11 31.63
C THR A 93 -6.89 21.16 31.78
N GLN A 94 -6.65 20.64 32.99
CA GLN A 94 -5.69 19.58 33.27
C GLN A 94 -5.98 18.28 32.49
N LYS A 95 -7.25 17.82 32.45
CA LYS A 95 -7.66 16.66 31.65
C LYS A 95 -7.55 16.91 30.15
N MET A 96 -7.74 18.15 29.71
CA MET A 96 -7.53 18.57 28.31
C MET A 96 -6.04 18.55 27.93
N TYR A 97 -5.12 18.92 28.84
CA TYR A 97 -3.68 18.75 28.64
C TYR A 97 -3.27 17.28 28.55
N TRP A 98 -3.85 16.39 29.37
CA TRP A 98 -3.58 14.95 29.26
C TRP A 98 -4.05 14.35 27.92
N ALA A 99 -5.22 14.77 27.42
CA ALA A 99 -5.72 14.34 26.13
C ALA A 99 -4.88 14.87 24.95
N ALA A 100 -4.39 16.12 25.04
CA ALA A 100 -3.47 16.67 24.03
C ALA A 100 -2.08 15.99 24.07
N ALA A 101 -1.57 15.68 25.26
CA ALA A 101 -0.30 14.99 25.44
C ALA A 101 -0.32 13.56 24.87
N SER A 102 -1.42 12.82 25.02
CA SER A 102 -1.54 11.47 24.44
C SER A 102 -1.58 11.49 22.91
N LEU A 103 -2.28 12.47 22.33
CA LEU A 103 -2.31 12.72 20.88
C LEU A 103 -0.91 13.05 20.33
N LEU A 104 -0.18 13.94 21.02
CA LEU A 104 1.20 14.27 20.65
C LEU A 104 2.13 13.06 20.76
N LEU A 105 2.01 12.27 21.83
CA LEU A 105 2.82 11.06 22.01
C LEU A 105 2.54 10.06 20.89
N MET A 106 1.27 9.84 20.54
CA MET A 106 0.89 8.96 19.44
C MET A 106 1.40 9.47 18.09
N ALA A 107 1.39 10.79 17.85
CA ALA A 107 1.98 11.39 16.66
C ALA A 107 3.49 11.20 16.60
N VAL A 108 4.21 11.36 17.72
CA VAL A 108 5.66 11.13 17.81
C VAL A 108 6.01 9.66 17.55
N VAL A 109 5.27 8.73 18.16
CA VAL A 109 5.48 7.30 17.93
C VAL A 109 5.16 6.93 16.48
N GLY A 110 4.03 7.41 15.95
CA GLY A 110 3.66 7.20 14.55
C GLY A 110 4.70 7.75 13.58
N PHE A 111 5.19 8.96 13.82
CA PHE A 111 6.25 9.58 13.03
C PHE A 111 7.55 8.78 13.12
N TYR A 112 7.93 8.31 14.31
CA TYR A 112 9.12 7.46 14.48
C TYR A 112 9.04 6.18 13.64
N PHE A 113 7.92 5.45 13.71
CA PHE A 113 7.72 4.25 12.89
C PHE A 113 7.68 4.55 11.38
N PHE A 114 7.05 5.65 10.99
CA PHE A 114 7.00 6.08 9.60
C PHE A 114 8.40 6.40 9.06
N SER A 115 9.18 7.21 9.79
CA SER A 115 10.57 7.52 9.43
C SER A 115 11.45 6.27 9.37
N GLN A 116 11.26 5.33 10.30
CA GLN A 116 11.99 4.06 10.28
C GLN A 116 11.63 3.20 9.06
N SER A 117 10.36 3.13 8.69
CA SER A 117 9.92 2.39 7.50
C SER A 117 10.59 2.94 6.23
N GLN A 118 10.58 4.26 6.06
CA GLN A 118 11.21 4.95 4.92
C GLN A 118 12.72 4.67 4.85
N LYS A 119 13.42 4.68 5.99
CA LYS A 119 14.84 4.32 6.05
C LYS A 119 15.07 2.90 5.55
N LEU A 120 14.24 1.93 5.96
CA LEU A 120 14.36 0.54 5.52
C LEU A 120 14.04 0.38 4.02
N ASP A 121 13.05 1.11 3.49
CA ASP A 121 12.76 1.13 2.04
C ASP A 121 13.94 1.64 1.22
N GLN A 122 14.58 2.70 1.71
CA GLN A 122 15.77 3.27 1.08
C GLN A 122 16.95 2.30 1.12
N LEU A 123 17.17 1.63 2.25
CA LEU A 123 18.21 0.61 2.37
C LEU A 123 17.94 -0.57 1.46
N PHE A 124 16.72 -1.11 1.42
CA PHE A 124 16.39 -2.18 0.48
C PHE A 124 16.69 -1.76 -0.95
N SER A 125 16.20 -0.60 -1.38
CA SER A 125 16.36 -0.14 -2.77
C SER A 125 17.82 0.16 -3.14
N GLN A 126 18.68 0.47 -2.16
CA GLN A 126 20.12 0.66 -2.38
C GLN A 126 20.89 -0.66 -2.55
N TYR A 127 20.46 -1.73 -1.87
CA TYR A 127 21.23 -2.97 -1.79
C TYR A 127 20.62 -4.12 -2.59
N PHE A 128 19.33 -4.07 -2.91
CA PHE A 128 18.68 -5.06 -3.74
C PHE A 128 19.00 -4.84 -5.21
N SER A 129 19.57 -5.87 -5.82
CA SER A 129 19.65 -6.05 -7.26
C SER A 129 19.25 -7.48 -7.58
N PRO A 130 18.42 -7.71 -8.61
CA PRO A 130 18.16 -9.06 -9.10
C PRO A 130 19.47 -9.79 -9.39
N HIS A 131 19.50 -11.08 -9.10
CA HIS A 131 20.67 -11.91 -9.39
C HIS A 131 20.83 -12.03 -10.91
N THR A 132 22.04 -12.03 -11.46
CA THR A 132 22.28 -11.88 -12.92
C THR A 132 23.23 -12.92 -13.50
N GLU A 133 23.50 -14.01 -12.78
CA GLU A 133 24.45 -15.02 -13.27
C GLU A 133 23.78 -15.97 -14.27
N ASP A 134 24.31 -16.02 -15.50
CA ASP A 134 23.70 -16.73 -16.65
C ASP A 134 24.00 -18.24 -16.69
N SER A 135 24.85 -18.75 -15.80
CA SER A 135 25.40 -20.11 -15.85
C SER A 135 24.54 -21.12 -15.08
N ILE A 136 23.26 -21.26 -15.44
CA ILE A 136 22.28 -21.91 -14.55
C ILE A 136 21.40 -22.93 -15.27
N PRO A 137 21.15 -24.10 -14.66
CA PRO A 137 20.26 -25.13 -15.19
C PRO A 137 18.78 -24.79 -14.94
N LEU A 138 18.34 -23.59 -15.30
CA LEU A 138 16.93 -23.19 -15.27
C LEU A 138 16.34 -23.35 -16.68
N ALA A 139 15.06 -23.69 -16.78
CA ALA A 139 14.37 -23.72 -18.07
C ALA A 139 14.53 -22.37 -18.78
N SER A 140 15.01 -22.38 -20.03
CA SER A 140 15.39 -21.17 -20.79
C SER A 140 14.26 -20.14 -20.88
N ASP A 141 13.02 -20.61 -20.96
CA ASP A 141 11.81 -19.78 -20.95
C ASP A 141 11.67 -18.99 -19.63
N VAL A 142 11.78 -19.66 -18.47
CA VAL A 142 11.72 -18.99 -17.15
C VAL A 142 12.85 -17.99 -16.98
N LEU A 143 14.07 -18.39 -17.37
CA LEU A 143 15.24 -17.52 -17.29
C LEU A 143 15.07 -16.25 -18.15
N SER A 144 14.50 -16.38 -19.34
CA SER A 144 14.22 -15.23 -20.21
C SER A 144 13.23 -14.24 -19.59
N HIS A 145 12.15 -14.73 -18.98
CA HIS A 145 11.19 -13.88 -18.27
C HIS A 145 11.83 -13.21 -17.05
N TYR A 146 12.70 -13.92 -16.34
CA TYR A 146 13.42 -13.37 -15.20
C TYR A 146 14.35 -12.23 -15.60
N HIS A 147 15.17 -12.39 -16.64
CA HIS A 147 16.03 -11.30 -17.15
C HIS A 147 15.24 -10.11 -17.67
N ASN A 148 14.05 -10.36 -18.23
CA ASN A 148 13.11 -9.31 -18.64
C ASN A 148 12.33 -8.67 -17.48
N HIS A 149 12.62 -9.06 -16.23
CA HIS A 149 11.95 -8.58 -15.02
C HIS A 149 10.44 -8.88 -14.98
N ASP A 150 9.99 -9.88 -15.76
CA ASP A 150 8.62 -10.39 -15.76
C ASP A 150 8.42 -11.39 -14.60
N TYR A 151 8.62 -10.89 -13.38
CA TYR A 151 8.55 -11.68 -12.16
C TYR A 151 7.18 -12.35 -11.93
N PRO A 152 6.02 -11.73 -12.24
CA PRO A 152 4.74 -12.42 -12.09
C PRO A 152 4.67 -13.71 -12.90
N LEU A 153 5.20 -13.70 -14.13
CA LEU A 153 5.19 -14.89 -14.98
C LEU A 153 6.22 -15.92 -14.54
N VAL A 154 7.39 -15.49 -14.04
CA VAL A 154 8.38 -16.38 -13.41
C VAL A 154 7.76 -17.14 -12.24
N VAL A 155 7.14 -16.43 -11.30
CA VAL A 155 6.48 -17.02 -10.13
C VAL A 155 5.42 -18.02 -10.58
N LYS A 156 4.52 -17.61 -11.49
CA LYS A 156 3.46 -18.48 -12.01
C LYS A 156 4.00 -19.77 -12.63
N LYS A 157 5.07 -19.68 -13.44
CA LYS A 157 5.68 -20.86 -14.10
C LYS A 157 6.35 -21.79 -13.08
N LEU A 158 7.01 -21.24 -12.07
CA LEU A 158 7.70 -22.02 -11.03
C LEU A 158 6.75 -22.61 -9.98
N GLU A 159 5.61 -21.96 -9.69
CA GLU A 159 4.57 -22.52 -8.81
C GLU A 159 3.82 -23.69 -9.46
N ALA A 160 3.66 -23.66 -10.79
CA ALA A 160 3.03 -24.75 -11.53
C ALA A 160 3.88 -26.04 -11.54
N GLN A 161 5.15 -25.95 -11.18
CA GLN A 161 6.04 -27.09 -10.99
C GLN A 161 5.88 -27.59 -9.55
N SER A 162 5.00 -28.58 -9.37
CA SER A 162 4.61 -29.14 -8.06
C SER A 162 5.76 -29.71 -7.23
N ASP A 163 6.91 -29.96 -7.87
CA ASP A 163 8.11 -30.51 -7.26
C ASP A 163 9.29 -29.56 -7.49
N SER A 164 9.36 -28.44 -6.74
CA SER A 164 10.58 -27.61 -6.70
C SER A 164 11.66 -28.34 -5.87
N VAL A 165 12.07 -29.51 -6.33
CA VAL A 165 13.19 -30.32 -5.80
C VAL A 165 14.52 -29.65 -6.14
N TYR A 166 14.54 -28.83 -7.19
CA TYR A 166 15.72 -28.16 -7.69
C TYR A 166 15.92 -26.78 -7.03
N THR A 167 17.15 -26.54 -6.58
CA THR A 167 17.45 -25.34 -5.79
C THR A 167 17.55 -24.07 -6.62
N ALA A 168 17.81 -24.17 -7.92
CA ALA A 168 17.82 -23.02 -8.81
C ALA A 168 16.42 -22.41 -8.91
N GLU A 169 15.40 -23.22 -9.18
CA GLU A 169 13.99 -22.82 -9.26
C GLU A 169 13.55 -22.13 -7.98
N LEU A 170 13.86 -22.71 -6.82
CA LEU A 170 13.50 -22.11 -5.53
C LEU A 170 14.21 -20.77 -5.31
N PHE A 171 15.49 -20.66 -5.70
CA PHE A 171 16.27 -19.43 -5.59
C PHE A 171 15.73 -18.32 -6.48
N TYR A 172 15.43 -18.64 -7.74
CA TYR A 172 14.88 -17.70 -8.72
C TYR A 172 13.46 -17.29 -8.38
N LYS A 173 12.65 -18.21 -7.85
CA LYS A 173 11.33 -17.91 -7.32
C LYS A 173 11.42 -16.93 -6.15
N GLY A 174 12.33 -17.16 -5.20
CA GLY A 174 12.59 -16.23 -4.08
C GLY A 174 13.00 -14.84 -4.57
N ASN A 175 13.90 -14.77 -5.56
CA ASN A 175 14.31 -13.51 -6.16
C ASN A 175 13.16 -12.80 -6.89
N ALA A 176 12.31 -13.55 -7.61
CA ALA A 176 11.15 -12.99 -8.30
C ALA A 176 10.12 -12.43 -7.31
N TYR A 177 9.80 -13.16 -6.23
CA TYR A 177 8.98 -12.62 -5.15
C TYR A 177 9.58 -11.34 -4.55
N LEU A 178 10.89 -11.33 -4.30
CA LEU A 178 11.55 -10.16 -3.75
C LEU A 178 11.53 -8.96 -4.72
N GLY A 179 11.68 -9.21 -6.02
CA GLY A 179 11.50 -8.22 -7.08
C GLY A 179 10.07 -7.67 -7.15
N LEU A 180 9.08 -8.47 -6.78
CA LEU A 180 7.68 -8.08 -6.62
C LEU A 180 7.37 -7.44 -5.26
N ARG A 181 8.38 -7.25 -4.39
CA ARG A 181 8.22 -6.78 -3.01
C ARG A 181 7.36 -7.72 -2.14
N ASP A 182 7.19 -8.98 -2.56
CA ASP A 182 6.54 -10.03 -1.79
C ASP A 182 7.54 -10.68 -0.83
N ALA A 183 7.89 -9.92 0.21
CA ALA A 183 8.86 -10.36 1.20
C ALA A 183 8.48 -11.66 1.93
N PRO A 184 7.21 -11.90 2.33
CA PRO A 184 6.83 -13.16 2.99
C PRO A 184 7.18 -14.40 2.16
N ASN A 185 6.83 -14.43 0.88
CA ASN A 185 7.11 -15.57 0.02
C ASN A 185 8.61 -15.69 -0.33
N ALA A 186 9.30 -14.56 -0.47
CA ALA A 186 10.76 -14.53 -0.65
C ALA A 186 11.50 -15.13 0.55
N ILE A 187 11.10 -14.77 1.78
CA ILE A 187 11.68 -15.30 3.03
C ILE A 187 11.56 -16.82 3.06
N VAL A 188 10.38 -17.39 2.76
CA VAL A 188 10.17 -18.85 2.75
C VAL A 188 11.16 -19.53 1.80
N CYS A 189 11.32 -19.00 0.58
CA CYS A 189 12.24 -19.57 -0.40
C CYS A 189 13.70 -19.53 0.07
N PHE A 190 14.16 -18.37 0.57
CA PHE A 190 15.56 -18.21 0.94
C PHE A 190 15.93 -18.87 2.26
N GLU A 191 15.02 -18.94 3.24
CA GLU A 191 15.25 -19.70 4.48
C GLU A 191 15.50 -21.18 4.20
N GLU A 192 14.74 -21.77 3.30
CA GLU A 192 14.89 -23.18 2.94
C GLU A 192 16.27 -23.45 2.32
N ILE A 193 16.76 -22.55 1.46
CA ILE A 193 18.05 -22.73 0.77
C ILE A 193 19.22 -22.43 1.72
N ALA A 194 19.13 -21.36 2.52
CA ALA A 194 20.20 -20.94 3.44
C ALA A 194 20.55 -22.01 4.49
N GLN A 195 19.60 -22.90 4.81
CA GLN A 195 19.79 -24.01 5.75
C GLN A 195 20.50 -25.23 5.13
N LYS A 196 20.57 -25.33 3.80
CA LYS A 196 21.16 -26.47 3.08
C LYS A 196 22.66 -26.26 2.86
N ILE A 197 23.49 -26.75 3.78
CA ILE A 197 24.95 -26.68 3.67
C ILE A 197 25.44 -27.35 2.38
N GLY A 198 26.32 -26.68 1.64
CA GLY A 198 26.87 -27.19 0.38
C GLY A 198 25.97 -26.93 -0.85
N ASN A 199 24.83 -26.25 -0.66
CA ASN A 199 24.02 -25.80 -1.77
C ASN A 199 24.72 -24.66 -2.54
N PRO A 200 24.78 -24.69 -3.88
CA PRO A 200 25.40 -23.62 -4.68
C PRO A 200 24.82 -22.23 -4.40
N TYR A 201 23.54 -22.14 -4.06
CA TYR A 201 22.84 -20.88 -3.81
C TYR A 201 22.79 -20.51 -2.32
N GLN A 202 23.45 -21.26 -1.43
CA GLN A 202 23.36 -21.04 0.01
C GLN A 202 23.77 -19.62 0.41
N LYS A 203 24.97 -19.20 0.00
CA LYS A 203 25.54 -17.89 0.36
C LYS A 203 24.76 -16.73 -0.25
N ASP A 204 24.30 -16.87 -1.48
CA ASP A 204 23.42 -15.87 -2.09
C ASP A 204 22.05 -15.81 -1.39
N SER A 205 21.50 -16.95 -1.00
CA SER A 205 20.22 -17.00 -0.28
C SER A 205 20.32 -16.36 1.10
N GLU A 206 21.44 -16.48 1.80
CA GLU A 206 21.67 -15.75 3.05
C GLU A 206 21.62 -14.23 2.83
N TRP A 207 22.25 -13.74 1.76
CA TRP A 207 22.20 -12.33 1.40
C TRP A 207 20.78 -11.87 1.06
N TYR A 208 20.09 -12.58 0.17
CA TYR A 208 18.74 -12.21 -0.23
C TYR A 208 17.73 -12.37 0.90
N LEU A 209 17.92 -13.32 1.83
CA LEU A 209 17.13 -13.45 3.05
C LEU A 209 17.25 -12.21 3.95
N ALA A 210 18.46 -11.69 4.13
CA ALA A 210 18.65 -10.43 4.87
C ALA A 210 17.89 -9.28 4.21
N LEU A 211 17.93 -9.17 2.88
CA LEU A 211 17.19 -8.16 2.12
C LEU A 211 15.67 -8.36 2.24
N SER A 212 15.17 -9.59 2.18
CA SER A 212 13.75 -9.89 2.38
C SER A 212 13.27 -9.48 3.77
N TYR A 213 14.11 -9.66 4.81
CA TYR A 213 13.76 -9.17 6.14
C TYR A 213 13.74 -7.65 6.27
N ILE A 214 14.58 -6.92 5.51
CA ILE A 214 14.53 -5.46 5.46
C ILE A 214 13.24 -4.99 4.78
N GLU A 215 12.89 -5.61 3.65
CA GLU A 215 11.63 -5.34 2.94
C GLU A 215 10.42 -5.61 3.84
N ALA A 216 10.43 -6.73 4.59
CA ALA A 216 9.41 -7.08 5.58
C ALA A 216 9.41 -6.21 6.86
N LYS A 217 10.16 -5.10 6.88
CA LYS A 217 10.30 -4.19 8.04
C LYS A 217 10.76 -4.87 9.32
N ASN A 218 11.59 -5.90 9.19
CA ASN A 218 12.13 -6.68 10.31
C ASN A 218 13.66 -6.55 10.42
N PRO A 219 14.17 -5.38 10.83
CA PRO A 219 15.61 -5.14 10.91
C PRO A 219 16.31 -6.03 11.94
N LYS A 220 15.60 -6.54 12.96
CA LYS A 220 16.14 -7.47 13.95
C LYS A 220 16.55 -8.79 13.29
N LYS A 221 15.65 -9.40 12.52
CA LYS A 221 15.95 -10.63 11.80
C LYS A 221 16.99 -10.41 10.69
N ALA A 222 16.91 -9.29 9.97
CA ALA A 222 17.93 -8.93 8.99
C ALA A 222 19.33 -8.86 9.62
N LYS A 223 19.47 -8.21 10.79
CA LYS A 223 20.75 -8.14 11.51
C LYS A 223 21.30 -9.51 11.89
N LEU A 224 20.45 -10.44 12.35
CA LEU A 224 20.90 -11.80 12.70
C LEU A 224 21.48 -12.55 11.49
N VAL A 225 20.85 -12.42 10.31
CA VAL A 225 21.36 -13.03 9.07
C VAL A 225 22.65 -12.34 8.62
N LEU A 226 22.70 -11.01 8.67
CA LEU A 226 23.89 -10.24 8.31
C LEU A 226 25.08 -10.52 9.23
N GLU A 227 24.85 -10.73 10.54
CA GLU A 227 25.89 -11.10 11.50
C GLU A 227 26.56 -12.43 11.10
N LYS A 228 25.77 -13.42 10.67
CA LYS A 228 26.29 -14.68 10.11
C LYS A 228 27.18 -14.43 8.89
N ILE A 229 26.74 -13.59 7.96
CA ILE A 229 27.51 -13.26 6.74
C ILE A 229 28.81 -12.53 7.10
N VAL A 230 28.76 -11.57 8.03
CA VAL A 230 29.92 -10.77 8.45
C VAL A 230 30.94 -11.60 9.26
N ALA A 231 30.50 -12.69 9.91
CA ALA A 231 31.40 -13.63 10.57
C ALA A 231 32.28 -14.44 9.59
N ASP A 232 31.86 -14.58 8.32
CA ASP A 232 32.65 -15.21 7.24
C ASP A 232 33.21 -14.15 6.29
N ASN A 233 34.47 -13.75 6.49
CA ASN A 233 35.14 -12.78 5.61
C ASN A 233 35.38 -13.28 4.17
N THR A 234 35.18 -14.58 3.92
CA THR A 234 35.23 -15.19 2.58
C THR A 234 33.86 -15.25 1.90
N HIS A 235 32.80 -14.81 2.58
CA HIS A 235 31.46 -14.79 2.02
C HIS A 235 31.38 -13.81 0.82
N PRO A 236 30.79 -14.19 -0.33
CA PRO A 236 30.73 -13.34 -1.54
C PRO A 236 30.13 -11.95 -1.27
N HIS A 237 29.15 -11.88 -0.36
CA HIS A 237 28.47 -10.65 0.03
C HIS A 237 29.07 -9.93 1.25
N TYR A 238 30.23 -10.35 1.77
CA TYR A 238 30.81 -9.81 3.02
C TYR A 238 30.84 -8.28 3.08
N GLN A 239 31.40 -7.62 2.05
CA GLN A 239 31.55 -6.15 2.04
C GLN A 239 30.19 -5.43 2.04
N LYS A 240 29.23 -5.93 1.23
CA LYS A 240 27.87 -5.37 1.16
C LYS A 240 27.14 -5.60 2.49
N ALA A 241 27.26 -6.80 3.06
CA ALA A 241 26.65 -7.16 4.33
C ALA A 241 27.19 -6.34 5.49
N LEU A 242 28.51 -6.13 5.58
CA LEU A 242 29.12 -5.28 6.61
C LEU A 242 28.63 -3.84 6.53
N SER A 243 28.59 -3.28 5.31
CA SER A 243 28.07 -1.93 5.06
C SER A 243 26.59 -1.81 5.47
N LEU A 244 25.77 -2.80 5.10
CA LEU A 244 24.35 -2.82 5.42
C LEU A 244 24.09 -3.02 6.93
N PHE A 245 24.82 -3.92 7.57
CA PHE A 245 24.76 -4.20 9.00
C PHE A 245 24.99 -2.93 9.84
N ASN A 246 26.00 -2.14 9.46
CA ASN A 246 26.32 -0.88 10.14
C ASN A 246 25.27 0.22 9.95
N LYS A 247 24.45 0.15 8.90
CA LYS A 247 23.39 1.14 8.61
C LYS A 247 22.05 0.82 9.26
N LEU A 248 21.80 -0.44 9.64
CA LEU A 248 20.58 -0.88 10.32
C LEU A 248 20.57 -0.43 11.78
#